data_AF-A0A7S3V2K0-F1
#
_entry.id   AF-A0A7S3V2K0-F1
#
_cell.length_a   1.000
_cell.length_b   1.000
_cell.length_c   1.000
_cell.angle_alpha   90.00
_cell.angle_beta   90.00
_cell.angle_gamma   90.00
#
_symmetry.space_group_name_H-M   'P 1'
#
loop_
_entity.id
_entity.type
_entity.pdbx_description
1 polymer ?
#
loop_
_entity_poly.entity_id
_entity_poly.type
_entity_poly.pdbx_seq_one_letter_code
_entity_poly.pdbx_strand_id
1 'polypeptide(L)'
;MELLPCLRSCGIRMVVYNPLAGGLLTGKYNGMNDDALNATGRYSSSYAGTAETPSPEYRVRYFHGSTFKALELIRKTCTDANIPMVEASLRWLMHHSYLNGKYGDGIIIAGSNCDHIKANLASCSGAPLPKSVLEDFDQAWKLAKSNCPGYFRGYDPVNGESYTFLERF
;
A
#
# COMPACT_ATOMS: atom_id res chain seq x y z
N MET A 1 -15.75 7.64 4.16
CA MET A 1 -14.33 7.96 4.40
C MET A 1 -14.26 9.32 5.08
N GLU A 2 -13.87 9.36 6.35
CA GLU A 2 -14.02 10.54 7.23
C GLU A 2 -12.81 11.47 7.26
N LEU A 3 -11.60 10.94 7.08
CA LEU A 3 -10.34 11.69 7.23
C LEU A 3 -10.17 12.79 6.18
N LEU A 4 -10.36 12.46 4.90
CA LEU A 4 -10.11 13.40 3.80
C LEU A 4 -10.94 14.69 3.93
N PRO A 5 -12.28 14.64 4.12
CA PRO A 5 -13.06 15.86 4.36
C PRO A 5 -12.53 16.71 5.52
N CYS A 6 -12.15 16.08 6.64
CA CYS A 6 -11.57 16.76 7.80
C CYS A 6 -10.24 17.47 7.46
N LEU A 7 -9.34 16.78 6.75
CA LEU A 7 -8.07 17.38 6.31
C LEU A 7 -8.32 18.60 5.41
N ARG A 8 -9.30 18.51 4.50
CA ARG A 8 -9.64 19.64 3.63
C ARG A 8 -10.21 20.82 4.40
N SER A 9 -11.14 20.59 5.34
CA SER A 9 -11.70 21.68 6.15
C SER A 9 -10.65 22.39 7.00
N CYS A 10 -9.63 21.65 7.44
CA CYS A 10 -8.55 22.19 8.27
C CYS A 10 -7.36 22.74 7.46
N GLY A 11 -7.40 22.71 6.13
CA GLY A 11 -6.28 23.14 5.28
C GLY A 11 -5.02 22.28 5.42
N ILE A 12 -5.17 21.00 5.78
CA ILE A 12 -4.06 20.08 6.01
C ILE A 12 -3.81 19.26 4.74
N ARG A 13 -2.56 19.24 4.28
CA ARG A 13 -2.11 18.37 3.16
C ARG A 13 -2.00 16.91 3.60
N MET A 14 -2.30 15.99 2.70
CA MET A 14 -2.16 14.55 2.94
C MET A 14 -0.91 14.01 2.25
N VAL A 15 -0.04 13.34 3.00
CA VAL A 15 1.11 12.63 2.45
C VAL A 15 0.94 11.14 2.74
N VAL A 16 0.81 10.32 1.69
CA VAL A 16 0.54 8.88 1.84
C VAL A 16 1.82 8.07 1.89
N TYR A 17 1.87 7.11 2.81
CA TYR A 17 2.94 6.12 2.91
C TYR A 17 2.45 4.75 2.44
N ASN A 18 3.38 3.80 2.26
CA ASN A 18 3.09 2.45 1.76
C ASN A 18 2.37 2.40 0.39
N PRO A 19 2.79 3.18 -0.63
CA PRO A 19 2.13 3.18 -1.93
C PRO A 19 2.14 1.81 -2.64
N LEU A 20 3.09 0.94 -2.28
CA LEU A 20 3.21 -0.42 -2.80
C LEU A 20 2.89 -1.49 -1.74
N ALA A 21 2.19 -1.13 -0.67
CA ALA A 21 1.87 -2.01 0.46
C ALA A 21 3.10 -2.80 0.94
N GLY A 22 4.16 -2.11 1.35
CA GLY A 22 5.40 -2.75 1.79
C GLY A 22 6.16 -3.55 0.73
N GLY A 23 5.77 -3.49 -0.55
CA GLY A 23 6.33 -4.28 -1.66
C GLY A 23 5.40 -5.37 -2.17
N LEU A 24 4.21 -5.54 -1.57
CA LEU A 24 3.25 -6.56 -1.97
C LEU A 24 2.70 -6.32 -3.39
N LEU A 25 2.46 -5.06 -3.74
CA LEU A 25 1.98 -4.63 -5.07
C LEU A 25 3.07 -4.66 -6.16
N THR A 26 4.26 -5.19 -5.87
CA THR A 26 5.28 -5.48 -6.90
C THR A 26 4.98 -6.76 -7.68
N GLY A 27 4.07 -7.59 -7.18
CA GLY A 27 3.77 -8.90 -7.77
C GLY A 27 4.73 -10.02 -7.32
N LYS A 28 5.74 -9.72 -6.49
CA LYS A 28 6.74 -10.69 -6.00
C LYS A 28 6.15 -11.89 -5.23
N TYR A 29 5.01 -11.72 -4.57
CA TYR A 29 4.40 -12.73 -3.71
C TYR A 29 3.14 -13.31 -4.36
N ASN A 30 3.09 -14.63 -4.51
CA ASN A 30 2.01 -15.38 -5.14
C ASN A 30 1.03 -16.00 -4.14
N GLY A 31 1.44 -16.14 -2.87
CA GLY A 31 0.59 -16.70 -1.83
C GLY A 31 1.14 -16.54 -0.42
N MET A 32 0.36 -16.99 0.56
CA MET A 32 0.71 -16.92 1.99
C MET A 32 1.89 -17.83 2.37
N ASN A 33 2.15 -18.86 1.58
CA ASN A 33 3.23 -19.84 1.80
C ASN A 33 4.29 -19.76 0.69
N ASP A 34 4.42 -18.61 0.03
CA ASP A 34 5.38 -18.44 -1.07
C ASP A 34 6.83 -18.53 -0.56
N ASP A 35 7.69 -19.23 -1.28
CA ASP A 35 9.12 -19.34 -0.98
C ASP A 35 9.82 -17.97 -0.94
N ALA A 36 9.29 -16.96 -1.64
CA ALA A 36 9.74 -15.57 -1.57
C ALA A 36 9.65 -14.98 -0.14
N LEU A 37 8.91 -15.62 0.77
CA LEU A 37 8.83 -15.28 2.19
C LEU A 37 10.03 -15.78 3.01
N ASN A 38 10.77 -16.76 2.49
CA ASN A 38 12.02 -17.25 3.06
C ASN A 38 13.23 -16.46 2.53
N ALA A 39 13.06 -15.67 1.48
CA ALA A 39 14.06 -14.74 0.95
C ALA A 39 14.14 -13.44 1.79
N THR A 40 15.00 -12.50 1.40
CA THR A 40 15.12 -11.18 2.06
C THR A 40 13.96 -10.23 1.70
N GLY A 41 13.66 -9.27 2.59
CA GLY A 41 12.66 -8.21 2.38
C GLY A 41 11.71 -8.01 3.56
N ARG A 42 10.82 -6.99 3.46
CA ARG A 42 9.94 -6.59 4.58
C ARG A 42 8.99 -7.68 5.07
N TYR A 43 8.64 -8.62 4.20
CA TYR A 43 7.79 -9.77 4.53
C TYR A 43 8.60 -11.04 4.81
N SER A 44 9.93 -10.98 4.91
CA SER A 44 10.76 -12.14 5.26
C SER A 44 10.54 -12.58 6.71
N SER A 45 10.64 -13.87 6.98
CA SER A 45 10.69 -14.39 8.36
C SER A 45 11.95 -13.95 9.11
N SER A 46 13.02 -13.60 8.38
CA SER A 46 14.30 -13.13 8.92
C SER A 46 14.36 -11.61 9.15
N TYR A 47 13.39 -10.85 8.64
CA TYR A 47 13.33 -9.42 8.86
C TYR A 47 12.84 -9.17 10.29
N ALA A 48 13.51 -8.34 11.08
CA ALA A 48 13.06 -7.99 12.44
C ALA A 48 12.08 -6.80 12.46
N GLY A 49 12.01 -6.02 11.37
CA GLY A 49 11.28 -4.75 11.33
C GLY A 49 12.15 -3.56 11.76
N THR A 50 11.51 -2.44 12.05
CA THR A 50 12.11 -1.32 12.81
C THR A 50 11.48 -1.27 14.21
N ALA A 51 12.03 -0.46 15.12
CA ALA A 51 11.45 -0.26 16.45
C ALA A 51 9.99 0.21 16.39
N GLU A 52 9.63 0.97 15.34
CA GLU A 52 8.30 1.53 15.11
C GLU A 52 7.40 0.63 14.25
N THR A 53 7.96 -0.38 13.58
CA THR A 53 7.19 -1.36 12.79
C THR A 53 7.90 -2.71 12.73
N PRO A 54 7.72 -3.55 13.76
CA PRO A 54 8.20 -4.93 13.77
C PRO A 54 7.73 -5.70 12.53
N SER A 55 8.55 -6.61 12.01
CA SER A 55 8.22 -7.40 10.82
C SER A 55 6.91 -8.22 10.88
N PRO A 56 6.46 -8.74 12.05
CA PRO A 56 5.17 -9.43 12.12
C PRO A 56 4.00 -8.51 11.74
N GLU A 57 4.12 -7.20 11.96
CA GLU A 57 3.04 -6.25 11.69
C GLU A 57 2.69 -6.12 10.22
N TYR A 58 3.68 -6.18 9.31
CA TYR A 58 3.41 -6.08 7.87
C TYR A 58 2.63 -7.30 7.36
N ARG A 59 2.98 -8.50 7.83
CA ARG A 59 2.22 -9.72 7.52
C ARG A 59 0.83 -9.65 8.12
N VAL A 60 0.69 -9.29 9.39
CA VAL A 60 -0.62 -9.07 10.03
C VAL A 60 -1.48 -8.06 9.27
N ARG A 61 -0.87 -7.03 8.69
CA ARG A 61 -1.56 -5.95 7.98
C ARG A 61 -2.05 -6.34 6.58
N TYR A 62 -1.34 -7.19 5.86
CA TYR A 62 -1.60 -7.41 4.43
C TYR A 62 -1.73 -8.88 4.03
N PHE A 63 -1.24 -9.85 4.80
CA PHE A 63 -1.23 -11.26 4.43
C PHE A 63 -2.55 -11.93 4.80
N HIS A 64 -3.60 -11.60 4.05
CA HIS A 64 -4.92 -12.23 4.13
C HIS A 64 -5.26 -12.93 2.82
N GLY A 65 -6.02 -14.03 2.88
CA GLY A 65 -6.41 -14.77 1.68
C GLY A 65 -7.19 -13.90 0.69
N SER A 66 -8.00 -12.98 1.21
CA SER A 66 -8.68 -11.92 0.45
C SER A 66 -7.70 -11.00 -0.29
N THR A 67 -6.60 -10.59 0.37
CA THR A 67 -5.55 -9.78 -0.26
C THR A 67 -4.89 -10.53 -1.40
N PHE A 68 -4.58 -11.82 -1.25
CA PHE A 68 -3.94 -12.59 -2.33
C PHE A 68 -4.87 -12.81 -3.53
N LYS A 69 -6.18 -12.98 -3.31
CA LYS A 69 -7.17 -12.98 -4.40
C LYS A 69 -7.21 -11.64 -5.13
N ALA A 70 -7.12 -10.53 -4.40
CA ALA A 70 -7.03 -9.19 -4.98
C ALA A 70 -5.74 -9.02 -5.81
N LEU A 71 -4.60 -9.51 -5.31
CA LEU A 71 -3.32 -9.47 -6.02
C LEU A 71 -3.33 -10.31 -7.29
N GLU A 72 -4.00 -11.46 -7.31
CA GLU A 72 -4.15 -12.28 -8.50
C GLU A 72 -4.90 -11.54 -9.61
N LEU A 73 -6.01 -10.88 -9.26
CA LEU A 73 -6.76 -10.05 -10.19
C LEU A 73 -5.93 -8.88 -10.73
N ILE A 74 -5.22 -8.16 -9.85
CA ILE A 74 -4.33 -7.07 -10.23
C ILE A 74 -3.21 -7.58 -11.15
N ARG A 75 -2.61 -8.74 -10.83
CA ARG A 75 -1.54 -9.34 -11.65
C ARG A 75 -2.07 -9.67 -13.04
N LYS A 76 -3.23 -10.31 -13.13
CA LYS A 76 -3.85 -10.67 -14.41
C LYS A 76 -4.12 -9.43 -15.27
N THR A 77 -4.80 -8.41 -14.71
CA THR A 77 -5.15 -7.20 -15.49
C THR A 77 -3.91 -6.43 -15.94
N CYS A 78 -2.87 -6.39 -15.10
CA CYS A 78 -1.58 -5.77 -15.42
C CYS A 78 -0.89 -6.51 -16.58
N THR A 79 -0.87 -7.84 -16.55
CA THR A 79 -0.34 -8.67 -17.64
C THR A 79 -1.12 -8.46 -18.94
N ASP A 80 -2.45 -8.50 -18.89
CA ASP A 80 -3.31 -8.33 -20.06
C ASP A 80 -3.14 -6.93 -20.70
N ALA A 81 -2.93 -5.90 -19.88
CA ALA A 81 -2.68 -4.53 -20.33
C ALA A 81 -1.21 -4.25 -20.70
N ASN A 82 -0.30 -5.21 -20.48
CA ASN A 82 1.15 -5.03 -20.59
C ASN A 82 1.69 -3.82 -19.79
N ILE A 83 1.20 -3.66 -18.54
CA ILE A 83 1.63 -2.61 -17.61
C ILE A 83 2.20 -3.30 -16.37
N PRO A 84 3.45 -3.03 -15.95
CA PRO A 84 4.00 -3.59 -14.71
C PRO A 84 3.14 -3.23 -13.49
N MET A 85 2.93 -4.16 -12.56
CA MET A 85 2.10 -3.92 -11.37
C MET A 85 2.55 -2.73 -10.52
N VAL A 86 3.87 -2.51 -10.40
CA VAL A 86 4.44 -1.34 -9.72
C VAL A 86 4.00 -0.05 -10.40
N GLU A 87 4.10 -0.01 -11.72
CA GLU A 87 3.71 1.13 -12.52
C GLU A 87 2.22 1.40 -12.42
N ALA A 88 1.39 0.34 -12.54
CA ALA A 88 -0.05 0.43 -12.38
C ALA A 88 -0.43 0.98 -10.99
N SER A 89 0.17 0.46 -9.93
CA SER A 89 -0.14 0.89 -8.55
C SER A 89 0.22 2.37 -8.31
N LEU A 90 1.36 2.82 -8.81
CA LEU A 90 1.79 4.22 -8.66
C LEU A 90 0.96 5.17 -9.54
N ARG A 91 0.67 4.78 -10.79
CA ARG A 91 -0.23 5.55 -11.67
C ARG A 91 -1.65 5.63 -11.12
N TRP A 92 -2.13 4.59 -10.45
CA TRP A 92 -3.41 4.61 -9.75
C TRP A 92 -3.42 5.69 -8.66
N LEU A 93 -2.37 5.76 -7.83
CA LEU A 93 -2.27 6.81 -6.81
C LEU A 93 -2.18 8.22 -7.42
N MET A 94 -1.42 8.39 -8.49
CA MET A 94 -1.21 9.70 -9.12
C MET A 94 -2.46 10.26 -9.81
N HIS A 95 -3.25 9.40 -10.45
CA HIS A 95 -4.34 9.84 -11.35
C HIS A 95 -5.74 9.52 -10.85
N HIS A 96 -5.89 8.52 -9.99
CA HIS A 96 -7.19 7.91 -9.67
C HIS A 96 -7.50 7.87 -8.18
N SER A 97 -6.57 8.32 -7.34
CA SER A 97 -6.81 8.49 -5.90
C SER A 97 -7.45 9.85 -5.59
N TYR A 98 -7.76 10.07 -4.33
CA TYR A 98 -8.24 11.37 -3.83
C TYR A 98 -7.11 12.39 -3.59
N LEU A 99 -5.85 12.03 -3.86
CA LEU A 99 -4.73 12.95 -3.74
C LEU A 99 -4.83 14.03 -4.81
N ASN A 100 -4.54 15.26 -4.42
CA ASN A 100 -4.60 16.38 -5.33
C ASN A 100 -3.47 17.38 -5.04
N GLY A 101 -2.61 17.57 -6.05
CA GLY A 101 -1.46 18.49 -5.96
C GLY A 101 -1.84 19.93 -5.65
N LYS A 102 -3.09 20.37 -5.95
CA LYS A 102 -3.60 21.69 -5.56
C LYS A 102 -3.59 21.90 -4.04
N TYR A 103 -3.78 20.84 -3.25
CA TYR A 103 -3.73 20.89 -1.79
C TYR A 103 -2.33 20.59 -1.23
N GLY A 104 -1.32 20.43 -2.10
CA GLY A 104 0.03 20.03 -1.69
C GLY A 104 0.14 18.59 -1.20
N ASP A 105 -0.81 17.73 -1.57
CA ASP A 105 -0.75 16.31 -1.25
C ASP A 105 0.46 15.63 -1.91
N GLY A 106 0.91 14.52 -1.33
CA GLY A 106 2.08 13.81 -1.84
C GLY A 106 2.09 12.32 -1.53
N ILE A 107 3.06 11.63 -2.14
CA ILE A 107 3.30 10.20 -1.98
C ILE A 107 4.74 10.02 -1.48
N ILE A 108 4.93 9.24 -0.41
CA ILE A 108 6.26 8.84 0.04
C ILE A 108 6.74 7.68 -0.82
N ILE A 109 7.69 7.97 -1.71
CA ILE A 109 8.38 6.97 -2.52
C ILE A 109 9.57 6.42 -1.73
N ALA A 110 9.64 5.10 -1.61
CA ALA A 110 10.74 4.40 -0.96
C ALA A 110 11.21 3.22 -1.81
N GLY A 111 12.48 2.89 -1.69
CA GLY A 111 13.11 1.73 -2.31
C GLY A 111 14.29 1.26 -1.47
N SER A 112 14.67 0.00 -1.59
CA SER A 112 15.84 -0.56 -0.89
C SER A 112 17.18 -0.23 -1.55
N ASN A 113 17.16 0.39 -2.73
CA ASN A 113 18.33 0.89 -3.44
C ASN A 113 17.92 2.06 -4.37
N CYS A 114 18.92 2.75 -4.94
CA CYS A 114 18.68 3.90 -5.81
C CYS A 114 17.90 3.56 -7.09
N ASP A 115 18.10 2.37 -7.66
CA ASP A 115 17.44 1.98 -8.90
C ASP A 115 15.94 1.73 -8.70
N HIS A 116 15.56 1.14 -7.56
CA HIS A 116 14.15 1.03 -7.15
C HIS A 116 13.50 2.41 -7.02
N ILE A 117 14.20 3.39 -6.45
CA ILE A 117 13.68 4.76 -6.30
C ILE A 117 13.49 5.42 -7.67
N LYS A 118 14.51 5.33 -8.56
CA LYS A 118 14.42 5.87 -9.91
C LYS A 118 13.28 5.25 -10.71
N ALA A 119 13.14 3.93 -10.66
CA ALA A 119 12.06 3.20 -11.35
C ALA A 119 10.67 3.59 -10.82
N ASN A 120 10.53 3.72 -9.49
CA ASN A 120 9.28 4.17 -8.88
C ASN A 120 8.93 5.62 -9.25
N LEU A 121 9.92 6.52 -9.30
CA LEU A 121 9.71 7.90 -9.73
C LEU A 121 9.29 7.97 -11.21
N ALA A 122 9.96 7.21 -12.08
CA ALA A 122 9.59 7.12 -13.49
C ALA A 122 8.14 6.62 -13.67
N SER A 123 7.74 5.62 -12.88
CA SER A 123 6.38 5.07 -12.87
C SER A 123 5.30 6.11 -12.51
N CYS A 124 5.64 7.14 -11.72
CA CYS A 124 4.68 8.20 -11.35
C CYS A 124 4.36 9.14 -12.51
N SER A 125 5.17 9.15 -13.58
CA SER A 125 5.03 10.06 -14.72
C SER A 125 4.19 9.48 -15.87
N GLY A 126 3.71 8.24 -15.75
CA GLY A 126 2.89 7.59 -16.77
C GLY A 126 1.51 8.23 -16.92
N ALA A 127 0.86 8.02 -18.06
CA ALA A 127 -0.50 8.50 -18.33
C ALA A 127 -1.55 7.84 -17.40
N PRO A 128 -2.79 8.34 -17.32
CA PRO A 128 -3.86 7.63 -16.61
C PRO A 128 -4.01 6.17 -17.08
N LEU A 129 -4.34 5.26 -16.16
CA LEU A 129 -4.58 3.86 -16.47
C LEU A 129 -5.82 3.64 -17.37
N PRO A 130 -5.83 2.58 -18.20
CA PRO A 130 -7.01 2.16 -18.94
C PRO A 130 -8.18 1.81 -18.02
N LYS A 131 -9.41 2.01 -18.50
CA LYS A 131 -10.64 1.75 -17.74
C LYS A 131 -10.74 0.31 -17.22
N SER A 132 -10.34 -0.68 -18.03
CA SER A 132 -10.36 -2.11 -17.63
C SER A 132 -9.50 -2.38 -16.39
N VAL A 133 -8.31 -1.77 -16.34
CA VAL A 133 -7.41 -1.89 -15.18
C VAL A 133 -8.04 -1.25 -13.94
N LEU A 134 -8.72 -0.11 -14.10
CA LEU A 134 -9.41 0.55 -12.97
C LEU A 134 -10.56 -0.28 -12.42
N GLU A 135 -11.38 -0.85 -13.30
CA GLU A 135 -12.48 -1.73 -12.92
C GLU A 135 -11.97 -2.93 -12.12
N ASP A 136 -10.87 -3.55 -12.56
CA ASP A 136 -10.24 -4.66 -11.85
C ASP A 136 -9.60 -4.25 -10.51
N PHE A 137 -9.00 -3.06 -10.43
CA PHE A 137 -8.50 -2.50 -9.16
C PHE A 137 -9.65 -2.26 -8.16
N ASP A 138 -10.80 -1.77 -8.63
CA ASP A 138 -11.99 -1.57 -7.79
C ASP A 138 -12.54 -2.91 -7.27
N GLN A 139 -12.54 -3.95 -8.10
CA GLN A 139 -12.93 -5.29 -7.65
C GLN A 139 -11.92 -5.89 -6.69
N ALA A 140 -10.63 -5.72 -6.95
CA ALA A 140 -9.56 -6.13 -6.04
C ALA A 140 -9.71 -5.45 -4.67
N TRP A 141 -10.04 -4.15 -4.65
CA TRP A 141 -10.36 -3.44 -3.42
C TRP A 141 -11.58 -4.03 -2.69
N LYS A 142 -12.67 -4.34 -3.40
CA LYS A 142 -13.86 -4.95 -2.78
C LYS A 142 -13.56 -6.30 -2.12
N LEU A 143 -12.62 -7.08 -2.66
CA LEU A 143 -12.15 -8.33 -2.06
C LEU A 143 -11.36 -8.08 -0.78
N ALA A 144 -10.44 -7.11 -0.80
CA ALA A 144 -9.50 -6.88 0.30
C ALA A 144 -10.05 -6.00 1.44
N LYS A 145 -11.02 -5.12 1.17
CA LYS A 145 -11.46 -4.05 2.09
C LYS A 145 -11.88 -4.51 3.49
N SER A 146 -12.39 -5.74 3.63
CA SER A 146 -12.81 -6.30 4.92
C SER A 146 -11.65 -6.53 5.88
N ASN A 147 -10.43 -6.68 5.35
CA ASN A 147 -9.19 -6.81 6.12
C ASN A 147 -8.36 -5.53 6.06
N CYS A 148 -8.93 -4.41 5.60
CA CYS A 148 -8.21 -3.15 5.58
C CYS A 148 -7.96 -2.70 7.03
N PRO A 149 -6.70 -2.51 7.43
CA PRO A 149 -6.39 -2.02 8.76
C PRO A 149 -6.94 -0.61 8.96
N GLY A 150 -7.28 -0.26 10.20
CA GLY A 150 -7.52 1.13 10.57
C GLY A 150 -6.36 2.03 10.15
N TYR A 151 -6.66 3.23 9.66
CA TYR A 151 -5.63 4.19 9.26
C TYR A 151 -5.00 4.93 10.46
N PHE A 152 -5.57 4.77 11.66
CA PHE A 152 -5.13 5.37 12.91
C PHE A 152 -4.76 4.28 13.93
N ARG A 153 -3.87 4.62 14.85
CA ARG A 153 -3.54 3.84 16.05
C ARG A 153 -3.50 4.82 17.23
N GLY A 154 -3.84 4.35 18.42
CA GLY A 154 -3.61 5.10 19.65
C GLY A 154 -2.13 5.07 20.02
N TYR A 155 -1.65 6.14 20.65
CA TYR A 155 -0.30 6.21 21.20
C TYR A 155 -0.40 6.69 22.64
N ASP A 156 0.19 5.93 23.56
CA ASP A 156 0.33 6.30 24.95
C ASP A 156 1.66 7.05 25.13
N PRO A 157 1.63 8.39 25.32
CA PRO A 157 2.85 9.17 25.45
C PRO A 157 3.55 8.96 26.80
N VAL A 158 2.89 8.37 27.79
CA VAL A 158 3.47 8.10 29.11
C VAL A 158 4.34 6.85 29.06
N ASN A 159 3.82 5.79 28.44
CA ASN A 159 4.50 4.50 28.36
C ASN A 159 5.29 4.32 27.05
N GLY A 160 5.06 5.19 26.05
CA GLY A 160 5.68 5.09 24.73
C GLY A 160 5.10 3.98 23.86
N GLU A 161 3.91 3.47 24.19
CA GLU A 161 3.32 2.28 23.57
C GLU A 161 2.21 2.64 22.57
N SER A 162 2.15 1.92 21.45
CA SER A 162 1.03 2.02 20.50
C SER A 162 -0.04 0.99 20.82
N TYR A 163 -1.32 1.36 20.70
CA TYR A 163 -2.46 0.47 20.95
C TYR A 163 -3.53 0.63 19.87
N THR A 164 -4.42 -0.36 19.71
CA THR A 164 -5.60 -0.20 18.86
C THR A 164 -6.73 0.43 19.68
N PHE A 165 -7.46 1.39 19.11
CA PHE A 165 -8.47 2.14 19.86
C PHE A 165 -9.58 1.23 20.45
N LEU A 166 -9.81 0.06 19.86
CA LEU A 166 -10.76 -0.95 20.31
C LEU A 166 -10.31 -1.72 21.56
N GLU A 167 -9.04 -1.63 21.99
CA GLU A 167 -8.53 -2.31 23.18
C GLU A 167 -8.73 -1.49 24.46
N ARG A 168 -9.14 -0.21 24.36
CA ARG A 168 -9.36 0.69 25.50
C ARG A 168 -10.84 0.98 25.82
N PHE A 169 -11.79 0.45 25.04
CA PHE A 169 -13.24 0.63 25.24
C PHE A 169 -14.04 -0.62 24.87
#